data_AF-A0A0A2MAR8-F1
#
_entry.id   AF-A0A0A2MAR8-F1
#
_cell.length_a   1.000
_cell.length_b   1.000
_cell.length_c   1.000
_cell.angle_alpha   90.00
_cell.angle_beta   90.00
_cell.angle_gamma   90.00
#
_symmetry.space_group_name_H-M   'P 1'
#
loop_
_entity.id
_entity.type
_entity.pdbx_description
1 polymer ?
#
loop_
_entity_poly.entity_id
_entity_poly.type
_entity_poly.pdbx_seq_one_letter_code
_entity_poly.pdbx_strand_id
1 'polypeptide(L)'
;MHPDDLPFFLNFEVAVGDFFINFSGEQLFKYKVQYDFRIKKANGQYIRILHQFIIIQHDPENVKTFAIDTDITNLKTDVTPQLSFIGLEDEPSYINVDVNNIFTPTKHIFTKREREILRALANGMNSAEISDSLNISRFTVDVHRKNMLKKTEAKSTYEIIQKAYNNGWV
;
A
#
# COMPACT_ATOMS: atom_id res chain seq x y z
N MET A 1 8.67 -2.16 -1.95
CA MET A 1 7.56 -2.52 -1.04
C MET A 1 6.59 -3.45 -1.76
N HIS A 2 5.87 -4.31 -1.04
CA HIS A 2 4.78 -5.12 -1.59
C HIS A 2 3.57 -4.22 -1.91
N PRO A 3 2.88 -4.38 -3.06
CA PRO A 3 1.77 -3.52 -3.45
C PRO A 3 0.66 -3.42 -2.38
N ASP A 4 0.26 -4.56 -1.82
CA ASP A 4 -0.79 -4.59 -0.78
C ASP A 4 -0.41 -3.87 0.53
N ASP A 5 0.89 -3.64 0.78
CA ASP A 5 1.37 -2.98 2.00
C ASP A 5 1.51 -1.45 1.82
N LEU A 6 1.53 -0.96 0.56
CA LEU A 6 1.67 0.47 0.26
C LEU A 6 0.59 1.37 0.92
N PRO A 7 -0.70 1.01 0.92
CA PRO A 7 -1.73 1.80 1.58
C PRO A 7 -1.56 1.84 3.11
N PHE A 8 -1.15 0.72 3.72
CA PHE A 8 -0.83 0.68 5.15
C PHE A 8 0.33 1.60 5.46
N PHE A 9 1.41 1.52 4.68
CA PHE A 9 2.56 2.42 4.80
C PHE A 9 2.15 3.90 4.72
N LEU A 10 1.34 4.27 3.72
CA LEU A 10 0.87 5.66 3.60
C LEU A 10 0.00 6.11 4.78
N ASN A 11 -0.92 5.25 5.26
CA ASN A 11 -1.71 5.53 6.46
C ASN A 11 -0.83 5.64 7.71
N PHE A 12 0.24 4.84 7.81
CA PHE A 12 1.20 4.93 8.91
C PHE A 12 1.97 6.24 8.87
N GLU A 13 2.44 6.68 7.71
CA GLU A 13 3.14 7.97 7.57
C GLU A 13 2.24 9.15 7.97
N VAL A 14 0.96 9.13 7.59
CA VAL A 14 -0.01 10.14 8.05
C VAL A 14 -0.17 10.08 9.56
N ALA A 15 -0.39 8.89 10.13
CA ALA A 15 -0.55 8.71 11.57
C ALA A 15 0.70 9.12 12.37
N VAL A 16 1.90 8.90 11.82
CA VAL A 16 3.17 9.37 12.40
C VAL A 16 3.23 10.89 12.40
N GLY A 17 2.85 11.53 11.28
CA GLY A 17 2.75 12.99 11.20
C GLY A 17 1.79 13.56 12.24
N ASP A 18 0.57 13.00 12.32
CA ASP A 18 -0.46 13.39 13.28
C ASP A 18 -0.04 13.14 14.74
N PHE A 19 0.74 12.09 14.99
CA PHE A 19 1.26 11.79 16.32
C PHE A 19 2.25 12.87 16.78
N PHE A 20 3.20 13.24 15.92
CA PHE A 20 4.25 14.20 16.27
C PHE A 20 3.83 15.67 16.12
N ILE A 21 2.76 16.00 15.39
CA ILE A 21 2.32 17.40 15.19
C ILE A 21 1.99 18.13 16.50
N ASN A 22 1.61 17.36 17.53
CA ASN A 22 1.26 17.90 18.85
C ASN A 22 2.46 17.96 19.81
N PHE A 23 3.62 17.45 19.41
CA PHE A 23 4.82 17.42 20.25
C PHE A 23 5.70 18.62 19.95
N SER A 24 6.40 19.09 20.97
CA SER A 24 7.35 20.20 20.85
C SER A 24 8.60 19.95 21.68
N GLY A 25 9.71 20.57 21.27
CA GLY A 25 10.98 20.47 21.97
C GLY A 25 11.47 19.04 22.11
N GLU A 26 11.90 18.66 23.32
CA GLU A 26 12.58 17.39 23.56
C GLU A 26 11.66 16.16 23.47
N GLN A 27 10.34 16.33 23.57
CA GLN A 27 9.40 15.21 23.54
C GLN A 27 9.46 14.42 22.22
N LEU A 28 9.82 15.08 21.12
CA LEU A 28 10.02 14.47 19.81
C LEU A 28 11.08 13.34 19.82
N PHE A 29 12.09 13.46 20.68
CA PHE A 29 13.21 12.51 20.76
C PHE A 29 12.93 11.33 21.70
N LYS A 30 11.81 11.37 22.44
CA LYS A 30 11.44 10.35 23.44
C LYS A 30 10.57 9.24 22.88
N TYR A 31 10.39 9.17 21.56
CA TYR A 31 9.58 8.15 20.92
C TYR A 31 10.35 7.45 19.81
N LYS A 32 10.22 6.13 19.79
CA LYS A 32 10.61 5.28 18.67
C LYS A 32 9.36 4.87 17.91
N VAL A 33 9.31 5.23 16.64
CA VAL A 33 8.29 4.71 15.71
C VAL A 33 8.71 3.33 15.26
N GLN A 34 7.77 2.39 15.20
CA GLN A 34 7.99 1.12 14.54
C GLN A 34 6.77 0.65 13.76
N TYR A 35 7.00 0.13 12.57
CA TYR A 35 5.98 -0.58 11.81
C TYR A 35 6.61 -1.60 10.86
N ASP A 36 5.84 -2.61 10.46
CA ASP A 36 6.32 -3.66 9.58
C ASP A 36 5.71 -3.60 8.17
N PHE A 37 6.50 -3.96 7.16
CA PHE A 37 6.04 -4.08 5.77
C PHE A 37 6.89 -5.07 4.99
N ARG A 38 6.38 -5.54 3.86
CA ARG A 38 7.11 -6.44 2.97
C ARG A 38 7.92 -5.67 1.94
N ILE A 39 9.17 -6.09 1.75
CA ILE A 39 10.03 -5.63 0.65
C ILE A 39 10.40 -6.78 -0.27
N LYS A 40 10.62 -6.46 -1.55
CA LYS A 40 11.04 -7.43 -2.56
C LYS A 40 12.56 -7.42 -2.64
N LYS A 41 13.20 -8.55 -2.39
CA LYS A 41 14.64 -8.74 -2.62
C LYS A 41 14.95 -8.75 -4.12
N ALA A 42 16.21 -8.55 -4.48
CA ALA A 42 16.68 -8.60 -5.87
C ALA A 42 16.36 -9.94 -6.55
N ASN A 43 16.37 -11.05 -5.81
CA ASN A 43 16.00 -12.39 -6.29
C ASN A 43 14.48 -12.60 -6.46
N GLY A 44 13.67 -11.57 -6.20
CA GLY A 44 12.22 -11.60 -6.36
C GLY A 44 11.42 -12.08 -5.15
N GLN A 45 12.07 -12.64 -4.12
CA GLN A 45 11.43 -13.08 -2.88
C GLN A 45 10.99 -11.87 -2.05
N TYR A 46 9.81 -11.96 -1.44
CA TYR A 46 9.39 -11.00 -0.43
C TYR A 46 9.87 -11.41 0.95
N ILE A 47 10.40 -10.45 1.71
CA ILE A 47 10.68 -10.57 3.14
C ILE A 47 9.90 -9.49 3.91
N ARG A 48 9.64 -9.75 5.19
CA ARG A 48 9.00 -8.79 6.09
C ARG A 48 10.07 -8.09 6.91
N ILE A 49 10.10 -6.78 6.80
CA ILE A 49 10.99 -5.91 7.56
C ILE A 49 10.18 -5.26 8.67
N LEU A 50 10.73 -5.29 9.88
CA LEU A 50 10.37 -4.37 10.94
C LEU A 50 11.23 -3.12 10.76
N HIS A 51 10.59 -2.03 10.39
CA HIS A 51 11.22 -0.71 10.30
C HIS A 51 11.04 -0.02 11.64
N GLN A 52 12.13 0.50 12.20
CA GLN A 52 12.11 1.25 13.45
C GLN A 52 12.94 2.50 13.28
N PHE A 53 12.47 3.65 13.76
CA PHE A 53 13.29 4.86 13.76
C PHE A 53 13.00 5.76 14.95
N ILE A 54 14.00 6.58 15.27
CA ILE A 54 13.90 7.70 16.20
C ILE A 54 14.28 8.99 15.47
N ILE A 55 13.73 10.11 15.93
CA ILE A 55 14.22 11.42 15.52
C ILE A 55 15.52 11.68 16.30
N ILE A 56 16.57 12.15 15.62
CA ILE A 56 17.87 12.49 16.24
C ILE A 56 18.22 13.97 16.11
N GLN A 57 17.58 14.67 15.16
CA GLN A 57 17.70 16.11 15.00
C GLN A 57 16.38 16.63 14.42
N HIS A 58 15.91 17.76 14.94
CA HIS A 58 14.74 18.47 14.41
C HIS A 58 15.00 19.98 14.50
N ASP A 59 15.07 20.61 13.34
CA ASP A 59 15.10 22.06 13.17
C ASP A 59 13.98 22.49 12.20
N PRO A 60 13.64 23.79 12.09
CA PRO A 60 12.51 24.24 11.27
C PRO A 60 12.55 23.82 9.79
N GLU A 61 13.74 23.48 9.27
CA GLU A 61 13.94 23.12 7.87
C GLU A 61 14.25 21.63 7.67
N ASN A 62 14.76 20.94 8.70
CA ASN A 62 15.26 19.58 8.58
C ASN A 62 14.88 18.70 9.76
N VAL A 63 14.47 17.48 9.42
CA VAL A 63 14.32 16.38 10.37
C VAL A 63 15.31 15.29 9.98
N LYS A 64 16.16 14.86 10.91
CA LYS A 64 17.01 13.69 10.73
C LYS A 64 16.53 12.57 11.63
N THR A 65 16.44 11.38 11.04
CA THR A 65 16.06 10.17 11.73
C THR A 65 17.21 9.17 11.70
N PHE A 66 17.25 8.31 12.71
CA PHE A 66 18.08 7.12 12.71
C PHE A 66 17.15 5.91 12.64
N ALA A 67 17.31 5.09 11.59
CA ALA A 67 16.45 3.96 11.32
C ALA A 67 17.21 2.62 11.38
N ILE A 68 16.52 1.57 11.83
CA ILE A 68 16.96 0.18 11.83
C ILE A 68 15.88 -0.64 11.11
N ASP A 69 16.32 -1.44 10.15
CA ASP A 69 15.47 -2.37 9.41
C ASP A 69 15.88 -3.81 9.76
N THR A 70 14.97 -4.57 10.38
CA THR A 70 15.23 -5.96 10.79
C THR A 70 14.36 -6.93 10.00
N ASP A 71 14.95 -7.98 9.41
CA ASP A 71 14.18 -9.07 8.79
C ASP A 71 13.48 -9.90 9.88
N ILE A 72 12.15 -9.79 9.93
CA ILE A 72 11.28 -10.47 10.88
C ILE A 72 10.40 -11.53 10.19
N THR A 73 10.77 -11.97 8.98
CA THR A 73 9.98 -12.90 8.15
C THR A 73 9.57 -14.17 8.91
N ASN A 74 10.41 -14.64 9.83
CA ASN A 74 10.16 -15.86 10.62
C ASN A 74 9.53 -15.58 12.00
N LEU A 75 9.40 -14.32 12.41
CA LEU A 75 8.91 -13.94 13.73
C LEU A 75 7.42 -13.56 13.73
N LYS A 76 6.90 -13.12 12.58
CA LYS A 76 5.50 -12.68 12.42
C LYS A 76 4.80 -13.51 11.35
N THR A 77 3.72 -14.19 11.74
CA THR A 77 2.87 -14.99 10.84
C THR A 77 1.63 -14.25 10.35
N ASP A 78 1.23 -13.17 11.02
CA ASP A 78 0.16 -12.29 10.56
C ASP A 78 0.61 -11.51 9.31
N VAL A 79 -0.29 -11.45 8.32
CA VAL A 79 -0.07 -10.73 7.07
C VAL A 79 -0.28 -9.24 7.21
N THR A 80 -0.95 -8.77 8.26
CA THR A 80 -1.34 -7.37 8.44
C THR A 80 -0.18 -6.53 9.02
N PRO A 81 0.27 -5.48 8.31
CA PRO A 81 1.17 -4.47 8.86
C PRO A 81 0.62 -3.84 10.14
N GLN A 82 1.47 -3.55 11.13
CA GLN A 82 1.07 -2.89 12.38
C GLN A 82 2.00 -1.73 12.71
N LEU A 83 1.43 -0.60 13.13
CA LEU A 83 2.14 0.57 13.63
C LEU A 83 2.16 0.57 15.16
N SER A 84 3.27 0.98 15.76
CA SER A 84 3.37 1.25 17.19
C SER A 84 4.29 2.44 17.45
N PHE A 85 3.99 3.19 18.50
CA PHE A 85 4.86 4.22 19.06
C PHE A 85 5.39 3.70 20.40
N ILE A 86 6.69 3.52 20.50
CA ILE A 86 7.34 3.04 21.72
C ILE A 86 7.89 4.25 22.46
N GLY A 87 7.27 4.58 23.59
CA GLY A 87 7.76 5.61 24.49
C GLY A 87 9.09 5.19 25.14
N LEU A 88 10.00 6.15 25.24
CA LEU A 88 11.28 6.08 25.91
C LEU A 88 11.26 7.02 27.12
N GLU A 89 12.18 6.86 28.08
CA GLU A 89 12.29 7.76 29.25
C GLU A 89 10.96 7.96 29.98
N ASP A 90 10.27 6.85 30.26
CA ASP A 90 8.97 6.77 30.94
C ASP A 90 7.76 7.33 30.15
N GLU A 91 7.94 7.71 28.88
CA GLU A 91 6.82 8.01 28.00
C GLU A 91 5.96 6.75 27.72
N PRO A 92 4.63 6.91 27.59
CA PRO A 92 3.74 5.79 27.30
C PRO A 92 4.02 5.17 25.92
N SER A 93 3.83 3.86 25.83
CA SER A 93 3.86 3.14 24.56
C SER A 93 2.45 2.87 24.04
N TYR A 94 2.27 3.04 22.74
CA TYR A 94 1.04 2.80 22.00
C TYR A 94 1.28 1.66 21.02
N ILE A 95 0.74 0.48 21.34
CA ILE A 95 1.00 -0.76 20.60
C ILE A 95 -0.16 -1.06 19.66
N ASN A 96 0.17 -1.45 18.41
CA ASN A 96 -0.79 -1.80 17.36
C ASN A 96 -1.88 -0.72 17.18
N VAL A 97 -1.42 0.51 16.96
CA VAL A 97 -2.28 1.68 16.80
C VAL A 97 -3.24 1.46 15.64
N ASP A 98 -4.52 1.67 15.89
CA ASP A 98 -5.53 1.69 14.84
C ASP A 98 -5.37 3.00 14.04
N VAL A 99 -5.20 2.87 12.73
CA VAL A 99 -4.93 4.01 11.85
C VAL A 99 -6.13 4.28 10.96
N ASN A 100 -6.40 5.56 10.72
CA ASN A 100 -7.44 5.95 9.79
C ASN A 100 -7.13 5.39 8.40
N ASN A 101 -8.10 4.68 7.80
CA ASN A 101 -7.96 4.10 6.47
C ASN A 101 -8.23 5.15 5.38
N ILE A 102 -7.38 6.17 5.31
CA ILE A 102 -7.44 7.24 4.30
C ILE A 102 -7.09 6.66 2.93
N PHE A 103 -6.00 5.90 2.88
CA PHE A 103 -5.58 5.11 1.74
C PHE A 103 -6.07 3.70 1.92
N THR A 104 -7.10 3.32 1.16
CA THR A 104 -7.55 1.92 1.16
C THR A 104 -6.66 1.11 0.23
N PRO A 105 -6.28 -0.12 0.62
CA PRO A 105 -5.74 -1.06 -0.34
C PRO A 105 -6.67 -1.17 -1.51
N THR A 106 -6.15 -0.84 -2.68
CA THR A 106 -6.71 -1.36 -3.91
C THR A 106 -6.63 -2.86 -3.79
N LYS A 107 -7.69 -3.48 -3.26
CA LYS A 107 -7.90 -4.91 -3.42
C LYS A 107 -7.78 -5.11 -4.91
N HIS A 108 -6.69 -5.73 -5.35
CA HIS A 108 -6.51 -6.10 -6.73
C HIS A 108 -7.51 -7.22 -7.01
N ILE A 109 -8.78 -6.85 -7.15
CA ILE A 109 -9.90 -7.74 -7.50
C ILE A 109 -9.63 -8.39 -8.87
N PHE A 110 -8.81 -7.74 -9.68
CA PHE A 110 -8.40 -8.19 -10.99
C PHE A 110 -7.10 -8.99 -10.95
N THR A 111 -7.13 -10.13 -11.62
CA THR A 111 -5.94 -10.91 -11.98
C THR A 111 -4.99 -10.06 -12.83
N LYS A 112 -3.75 -10.53 -12.99
CA LYS A 112 -2.76 -9.88 -13.87
C LYS A 112 -3.33 -9.62 -15.27
N ARG A 113 -4.01 -10.61 -15.87
CA ARG A 113 -4.59 -10.50 -17.22
C ARG A 113 -5.76 -9.52 -17.29
N GLU A 114 -6.63 -9.52 -16.29
CA GLU A 114 -7.74 -8.55 -16.20
C GLU A 114 -7.21 -7.11 -16.03
N ARG A 115 -6.07 -6.90 -15.36
CA ARG A 115 -5.42 -5.58 -15.28
C ARG A 115 -4.84 -5.11 -16.61
N GLU A 116 -4.21 -6.01 -17.37
CA GLU A 116 -3.72 -5.70 -18.72
C GLU A 116 -4.89 -5.25 -19.62
N ILE A 117 -6.00 -5.98 -19.58
CA ILE A 117 -7.23 -5.64 -20.32
C ILE A 117 -7.84 -4.32 -19.81
N LEU A 118 -7.90 -4.11 -18.49
CA LEU A 118 -8.44 -2.88 -17.90
C LEU A 118 -7.66 -1.64 -18.34
N ARG A 119 -6.32 -1.70 -18.38
CA ARG A 119 -5.47 -0.60 -18.86
C ARG A 119 -5.72 -0.30 -20.33
N ALA A 120 -5.82 -1.34 -21.16
CA ALA A 120 -6.12 -1.16 -22.58
C ALA A 120 -7.49 -0.53 -22.81
N LEU A 121 -8.50 -0.95 -22.05
CA LEU A 121 -9.83 -0.33 -22.05
C LEU A 121 -9.80 1.14 -21.58
N ALA A 122 -9.04 1.45 -20.53
CA ALA A 122 -8.87 2.82 -20.04
C ALA A 122 -8.18 3.73 -21.08
N ASN A 123 -7.32 3.16 -21.93
CA ASN A 123 -6.68 3.83 -23.07
C ASN A 123 -7.59 3.90 -24.32
N GLY A 124 -8.85 3.50 -24.23
CA GLY A 124 -9.82 3.59 -25.32
C GLY A 124 -9.78 2.46 -26.35
N MET A 125 -9.03 1.38 -26.10
CA MET A 125 -8.92 0.26 -27.04
C MET A 125 -10.20 -0.60 -27.05
N ASN A 126 -10.58 -1.09 -28.22
CA ASN A 126 -11.70 -2.01 -28.40
C ASN A 126 -11.27 -3.51 -28.31
N SER A 127 -12.22 -4.45 -28.21
CA SER A 127 -11.89 -5.88 -28.01
C SER A 127 -11.00 -6.47 -29.13
N ALA A 128 -11.04 -5.95 -30.36
CA ALA A 128 -10.18 -6.43 -31.45
C ALA A 128 -8.75 -5.91 -31.27
N GLU A 129 -8.59 -4.62 -30.97
CA GLU A 129 -7.27 -4.04 -30.70
C GLU A 129 -6.60 -4.67 -29.47
N ILE A 130 -7.38 -4.98 -28.43
CA ILE A 130 -6.89 -5.67 -27.22
C ILE A 130 -6.49 -7.11 -27.55
N SER A 131 -7.29 -7.79 -28.37
CA SER A 131 -7.04 -9.15 -28.86
C SER A 131 -5.67 -9.22 -29.56
N ASP A 132 -5.43 -8.29 -30.48
CA ASP A 132 -4.18 -8.21 -31.23
C ASP A 132 -2.99 -7.83 -30.34
N SER A 133 -3.14 -6.80 -29.49
CA SER A 133 -2.08 -6.32 -28.59
C SER A 133 -1.64 -7.38 -27.57
N LEU A 134 -2.59 -8.17 -27.04
CA LEU A 134 -2.32 -9.18 -26.03
C LEU A 134 -2.13 -10.59 -26.60
N ASN A 135 -2.17 -10.75 -27.93
CA ASN A 135 -2.08 -12.01 -28.67
C ASN A 135 -3.00 -13.12 -28.11
N ILE A 136 -4.28 -12.78 -27.94
CA ILE A 136 -5.36 -13.71 -27.51
C ILE A 136 -6.56 -13.53 -28.40
N SER A 137 -7.52 -14.47 -28.37
CA SER A 137 -8.75 -14.29 -29.14
C SER A 137 -9.63 -13.17 -28.56
N ARG A 138 -10.39 -12.50 -29.43
CA ARG A 138 -11.46 -11.57 -29.04
C ARG A 138 -12.44 -12.21 -28.03
N PHE A 139 -12.77 -13.47 -28.22
CA PHE A 139 -13.62 -14.22 -27.29
C PHE A 139 -13.01 -14.28 -25.89
N THR A 140 -11.70 -14.52 -25.78
CA THR A 140 -10.97 -14.52 -24.50
C THR A 140 -11.04 -13.14 -23.82
N VAL A 141 -10.89 -12.05 -24.58
CA VAL A 141 -11.04 -10.68 -24.06
C VAL A 141 -12.46 -10.47 -23.49
N ASP A 142 -13.49 -10.89 -24.22
CA ASP A 142 -14.89 -10.72 -23.81
C ASP A 142 -15.23 -11.56 -22.56
N VAL A 143 -14.64 -12.75 -22.42
CA VAL A 143 -14.74 -13.57 -21.19
C VAL A 143 -14.11 -12.84 -19.99
N HIS A 144 -12.92 -12.27 -20.14
CA HIS A 144 -12.30 -11.48 -19.07
C HIS A 144 -13.14 -10.25 -18.70
N ARG A 145 -13.68 -9.52 -19.70
CA ARG A 145 -14.59 -8.38 -19.46
C ARG A 145 -15.83 -8.80 -18.66
N LYS A 146 -16.42 -9.96 -18.98
CA LYS A 146 -17.57 -10.51 -18.25
C LYS A 146 -17.21 -10.86 -16.80
N ASN A 147 -16.02 -11.42 -16.56
CA ASN A 147 -15.54 -11.72 -15.21
C ASN A 147 -15.28 -10.43 -14.41
N MET A 148 -14.71 -9.42 -15.05
CA MET A 148 -14.50 -8.11 -14.45
C MET A 148 -15.83 -7.46 -14.02
N LEU A 149 -16.86 -7.48 -14.88
CA LEU A 149 -18.20 -6.96 -14.55
C LEU A 149 -18.78 -7.60 -13.29
N LYS A 150 -18.65 -8.94 -13.18
CA LYS A 150 -19.10 -9.69 -11.99
C LYS A 150 -18.32 -9.28 -10.73
N LYS A 151 -16.99 -9.17 -10.84
CA LYS A 151 -16.11 -8.80 -9.70
C LYS A 151 -16.35 -7.38 -9.19
N THR A 152 -16.74 -6.46 -10.07
CA THR A 152 -16.99 -5.05 -9.72
C THR A 152 -18.46 -4.73 -9.48
N GLU A 153 -19.35 -5.70 -9.66
CA GLU A 153 -20.81 -5.50 -9.71
C GLU A 153 -21.19 -4.34 -10.64
N ALA A 154 -20.47 -4.22 -11.77
CA ALA A 154 -20.68 -3.14 -12.73
C ALA A 154 -21.62 -3.59 -13.85
N LYS A 155 -22.42 -2.67 -14.37
CA LYS A 155 -23.38 -2.94 -15.44
C LYS A 155 -22.78 -2.76 -16.84
N SER A 156 -21.64 -2.07 -16.94
CA SER A 156 -20.98 -1.80 -18.22
C SER A 156 -19.47 -1.68 -18.09
N THR A 157 -18.77 -1.82 -19.23
CA THR A 157 -17.32 -1.59 -19.28
C THR A 157 -16.95 -0.14 -18.96
N TYR A 158 -17.81 0.82 -19.32
CA TYR A 158 -17.64 2.21 -18.94
C TYR A 158 -17.64 2.39 -17.42
N GLU A 159 -18.57 1.74 -16.72
CA GLU A 159 -18.63 1.77 -15.26
C GLU A 159 -17.41 1.09 -14.61
N ILE A 160 -16.87 0.03 -15.22
CA ILE A 160 -15.59 -0.55 -14.79
C ILE A 160 -14.46 0.48 -14.88
N ILE A 161 -14.38 1.22 -15.99
CA ILE A 161 -13.34 2.25 -16.19
C ILE A 161 -13.49 3.39 -15.17
N GLN A 162 -14.71 3.87 -14.93
CA GLN A 162 -14.94 4.89 -13.89
C GLN A 162 -14.54 4.39 -12.51
N LYS A 163 -14.97 3.18 -12.14
CA LYS A 163 -14.57 2.54 -10.88
C LYS A 163 -13.05 2.40 -10.80
N ALA A 164 -12.40 2.07 -11.91
CA ALA A 164 -10.95 1.93 -11.98
C ALA A 164 -10.23 3.25 -11.69
N TYR A 165 -10.68 4.38 -12.23
CA TYR A 165 -10.11 5.70 -11.90
C TYR A 165 -10.39 6.09 -10.44
N ASN A 166 -11.63 5.96 -9.97
CA ASN A 166 -12.02 6.35 -8.62
C ASN A 166 -11.31 5.55 -7.53
N ASN A 167 -10.96 4.30 -7.83
CA ASN A 167 -10.28 3.42 -6.90
C ASN A 167 -8.77 3.31 -7.20
N GLY A 168 -8.19 4.00 -8.19
CA GLY A 168 -6.76 3.87 -8.52
C GLY A 168 -6.34 2.48 -9.01
N TRP A 169 -7.21 1.77 -9.74
CA TRP A 169 -6.89 0.48 -10.37
C TRP A 169 -6.10 0.61 -11.68
N VAL A 170 -6.09 1.81 -12.26
CA VAL A 170 -5.34 2.22 -13.46
C VAL A 170 -4.54 3.47 -13.19
#